data_AF-A0A0P9RFX0-F1
#
_entry.id   AF-A0A0P9RFX0-F1
#
_cell.length_a   1.000
_cell.length_b   1.000
_cell.length_c   1.000
_cell.angle_alpha   90.00
_cell.angle_beta   90.00
_cell.angle_gamma   90.00
#
_symmetry.space_group_name_H-M   'P 1'
#
loop_
_entity.id
_entity.type
_entity.pdbx_description
1 polymer ?
#
loop_
_entity_poly.entity_id
_entity_poly.type
_entity_poly.pdbx_seq_one_letter_code
_entity_poly.pdbx_strand_id
1 'polypeptide(L)'
;MPLWSIVPTWLDIERRFSRSMGYQPGASFQRQLNNEPVSTLQLNLRRVGNIRSAFNRSELEAARRLGRRFADIDISSIINDLIDVVSQMAMIVAGSTLVGGAIGAGIGFGFFGIGAIPSGAAGAAIGLEVSTWILAILGLASIAEFFVDGLPRIVDHYVRGITVAWKGTRGEPGLNPFGGDDPQVVDRAAYHIAQGHEEVVVLLLGAIVAYLTRGRGNASVLANEMQASKKGAKLGQWMLQHEDALTRHPDLQNAGSRKSALDKQEPPPPPPNRRADEPDPKRPSGMPEHKVPCFNLSKKHRNLADEFDNQLEGQQKGLNDLTVEEYLKGRKAFTDGDVVRDAKVARDARRAFSLDMESKFRDQLRLEGKPLGEVAALAKKMASEKMATLAALHNPDLFAGGKDIIGDFGDRRINSSIGSQWPSRIAGLDAAASGVPDFDRNTTKINAKLEKC
;
A
#
# COMPACT_ATOMS: atom_id res chain seq x y z
N MET A 1 -13.97 -2.88 22.25
CA MET A 1 -13.89 -1.84 21.19
C MET A 1 -12.87 -2.35 20.17
N PRO A 2 -13.20 -2.40 18.87
CA PRO A 2 -12.25 -2.91 17.88
C PRO A 2 -11.05 -1.97 17.77
N LEU A 3 -9.84 -2.52 17.84
CA LEU A 3 -8.53 -1.83 17.87
C LEU A 3 -8.13 -1.11 16.56
N TRP A 4 -9.06 -0.91 15.62
CA TRP A 4 -8.79 -0.53 14.23
C TRP A 4 -9.29 0.87 13.84
N SER A 5 -9.63 1.74 14.80
CA SER A 5 -10.35 3.00 14.53
C SER A 5 -9.63 4.30 14.88
N ILE A 6 -8.32 4.29 15.15
CA ILE A 6 -7.60 5.52 15.53
C ILE A 6 -6.89 6.09 14.31
N VAL A 7 -7.51 7.11 13.69
CA VAL A 7 -6.84 7.98 12.73
C VAL A 7 -5.61 8.58 13.41
N PRO A 8 -4.38 8.39 12.88
CA PRO A 8 -3.19 8.89 13.53
C PRO A 8 -3.19 10.41 13.54
N THR A 9 -2.78 11.02 14.66
CA THR A 9 -2.57 12.46 14.71
C THR A 9 -1.17 12.82 14.22
N TRP A 10 -0.97 14.07 13.77
CA TRP A 10 0.38 14.58 13.47
C TRP A 10 1.33 14.44 14.66
N LEU A 11 0.82 14.63 15.88
CA LEU A 11 1.58 14.45 17.11
C LEU A 11 2.00 12.98 17.33
N ASP A 12 1.19 12.01 16.88
CA ASP A 12 1.56 10.59 16.91
C ASP A 12 2.67 10.29 15.91
N ILE A 13 2.60 10.86 14.71
CA ILE A 13 3.63 10.74 13.67
C ILE A 13 4.95 11.36 14.15
N GLU A 14 4.93 12.59 14.66
CA GLU A 14 6.11 13.31 15.18
C GLU A 14 6.74 12.60 16.38
N ARG A 15 5.93 12.11 17.32
CA ARG A 15 6.42 11.32 18.48
C ARG A 15 7.09 10.03 18.03
N ARG A 16 6.56 9.35 17.01
CA ARG A 16 7.17 8.14 16.45
C ARG A 16 8.54 8.42 15.83
N PHE A 17 8.67 9.49 15.03
CA PHE A 17 9.98 9.91 14.47
C PHE A 17 11.00 10.26 15.56
N SER A 18 10.56 10.98 16.59
CA SER A 18 11.43 11.36 17.71
C SER A 18 11.92 10.14 18.50
N ARG A 19 11.05 9.12 18.66
CA ARG A 19 11.41 7.86 19.32
C ARG A 19 12.32 6.98 18.47
N SER A 20 12.08 6.94 17.15
CA SER A 20 12.80 6.05 16.24
C SER A 20 14.24 6.49 15.98
N MET A 21 14.52 7.79 15.96
CA MET A 21 15.87 8.34 15.80
C MET A 21 16.66 8.48 17.11
N GLY A 22 16.01 8.38 18.27
CA GLY A 22 16.66 8.55 19.59
C GLY A 22 17.12 9.98 19.88
N TYR A 23 17.77 10.18 21.04
CA TYR A 23 18.42 11.46 21.39
C TYR A 23 19.69 11.63 20.56
N GLN A 24 19.75 12.65 19.70
CA GLN A 24 20.96 13.04 18.98
C GLN A 24 21.60 14.22 19.70
N PRO A 25 22.82 14.08 20.27
CA PRO A 25 23.56 15.21 20.81
C PRO A 25 23.84 16.20 19.67
N GLY A 26 23.67 17.49 19.95
CA GLY A 26 23.81 18.54 18.96
C GLY A 26 25.16 18.50 18.21
N ALA A 27 25.07 18.85 16.93
CA ALA A 27 26.14 19.09 15.96
C ALA A 27 26.86 17.85 15.36
N SER A 28 26.36 17.49 14.15
CA SER A 28 27.13 17.44 12.90
C SER A 28 28.00 16.19 12.57
N PHE A 29 27.75 15.66 11.36
CA PHE A 29 28.56 14.73 10.57
C PHE A 29 28.75 13.29 11.07
N GLN A 30 27.66 12.50 11.09
CA GLN A 30 27.82 11.08 10.76
C GLN A 30 27.67 10.92 9.25
N ARG A 31 28.77 10.71 8.54
CA ARG A 31 28.76 10.22 7.16
C ARG A 31 28.77 8.69 7.23
N GLN A 32 27.90 8.02 6.47
CA GLN A 32 28.06 6.58 6.24
C GLN A 32 29.38 6.33 5.47
N LEU A 33 29.87 5.07 5.46
CA LEU A 33 31.09 4.64 4.75
C LEU A 33 31.15 5.11 3.26
N ASN A 34 30.02 5.53 2.69
CA ASN A 34 29.86 5.94 1.29
C ASN A 34 29.65 7.46 1.09
N ASN A 35 29.99 8.31 2.08
CA ASN A 35 29.88 9.77 1.98
C ASN A 35 28.44 10.35 1.87
N GLU A 36 27.41 9.54 2.07
CA GLU A 36 26.01 9.96 2.11
C GLU A 36 25.68 10.69 3.44
N PRO A 37 25.00 11.85 3.40
CA PRO A 37 24.59 12.57 4.61
C PRO A 37 23.48 11.80 5.34
N VAL A 38 23.71 11.45 6.62
CA VAL A 38 22.69 10.86 7.49
C VAL A 38 21.60 11.91 7.79
N SER A 39 20.33 11.58 7.62
CA SER A 39 19.23 12.53 7.91
C SER A 39 19.08 12.74 9.42
N THR A 40 19.11 13.99 9.87
CA THR A 40 18.97 14.36 11.27
C THR A 40 17.51 14.36 11.73
N LEU A 41 17.28 14.28 13.05
CA LEU A 41 15.95 14.43 13.64
C LEU A 41 15.29 15.75 13.21
N GLN A 42 16.05 16.84 13.17
CA GLN A 42 15.56 18.16 12.76
C GLN A 42 15.09 18.20 11.30
N LEU A 43 15.83 17.59 10.38
CA LEU A 43 15.44 17.50 8.97
C LEU A 43 14.13 16.69 8.80
N ASN A 44 14.00 15.58 9.52
CA ASN A 44 12.79 14.76 9.45
C ASN A 44 11.57 15.44 10.10
N LEU A 45 11.73 16.17 11.21
CA LEU A 45 10.65 16.98 11.77
C LEU A 45 10.21 18.11 10.82
N ARG A 46 11.16 18.76 10.11
CA ARG A 46 10.83 19.74 9.07
C ARG A 46 10.07 19.11 7.90
N ARG A 47 10.48 17.92 7.45
CA ARG A 47 9.74 17.17 6.42
C ARG A 47 8.31 16.90 6.83
N VAL A 48 8.09 16.41 8.05
CA VAL A 48 6.75 16.19 8.61
C VAL A 48 5.97 17.50 8.70
N GLY A 49 6.61 18.60 9.12
CA GLY A 49 5.99 19.93 9.16
C GLY A 49 5.54 20.45 7.78
N ASN A 50 6.37 20.25 6.74
CA ASN A 50 6.02 20.61 5.37
C ASN A 50 4.90 19.74 4.79
N ILE A 51 4.89 18.44 5.12
CA ILE A 51 3.78 17.53 4.77
C ILE A 51 2.49 17.99 5.44
N ARG A 52 2.52 18.25 6.76
CA ARG A 52 1.36 18.76 7.50
C ARG A 52 0.83 20.06 6.90
N SER A 53 1.72 20.98 6.52
CA SER A 53 1.35 22.23 5.85
C SER A 53 0.69 21.99 4.50
N ALA A 54 1.18 21.00 3.73
CA ALA A 54 0.60 20.63 2.45
C ALA A 54 -0.80 20.02 2.60
N PHE A 55 -1.02 19.18 3.62
CA PHE A 55 -2.34 18.64 3.98
C PHE A 55 -3.32 19.76 4.35
N ASN A 56 -2.92 20.71 5.20
CA ASN A 56 -3.81 21.82 5.57
C ASN A 56 -4.19 22.69 4.35
N ARG A 57 -3.25 22.92 3.41
CA ARG A 57 -3.54 23.70 2.19
C ARG A 57 -4.42 22.95 1.20
N SER A 58 -4.23 21.63 1.09
CA SER A 58 -4.95 20.81 0.13
C SER A 58 -6.44 20.66 0.46
N GLU A 59 -6.84 20.74 1.73
CA GLU A 59 -8.23 20.76 2.16
C GLU A 59 -9.00 21.92 1.54
N LEU A 60 -8.45 23.13 1.67
CA LEU A 60 -9.06 24.33 1.14
C LEU A 60 -9.06 24.32 -0.39
N GLU A 61 -8.00 23.82 -1.01
CA GLU A 61 -7.92 23.70 -2.46
C GLU A 61 -8.94 22.69 -3.01
N ALA A 62 -9.05 21.51 -2.38
CA ALA A 62 -10.03 20.50 -2.74
C ALA A 62 -11.47 20.99 -2.56
N ALA A 63 -11.77 21.67 -1.45
CA ALA A 63 -13.08 22.29 -1.21
C ALA A 63 -13.43 23.28 -2.33
N ARG A 64 -12.49 24.15 -2.73
CA ARG A 64 -12.72 25.09 -3.85
C ARG A 64 -12.90 24.41 -5.21
N ARG A 65 -12.23 23.28 -5.45
CA ARG A 65 -12.39 22.52 -6.71
C ARG A 65 -13.73 21.81 -6.74
N LEU A 66 -14.07 21.08 -5.69
CA LEU A 66 -15.33 20.37 -5.54
C LEU A 66 -16.54 21.31 -5.56
N GLY A 67 -16.46 22.44 -4.83
CA GLY A 67 -17.53 23.44 -4.81
C GLY A 67 -17.78 24.09 -6.18
N ARG A 68 -16.75 24.26 -7.01
CA ARG A 68 -16.91 24.72 -8.40
C ARG A 68 -17.45 23.62 -9.32
N ARG A 69 -17.00 22.39 -9.10
CA ARG A 69 -17.31 21.24 -9.95
C ARG A 69 -18.74 20.73 -9.80
N PHE A 70 -19.29 20.81 -8.59
CA PHE A 70 -20.65 20.37 -8.25
C PHE A 70 -21.50 21.53 -7.72
N ALA A 71 -21.27 22.74 -8.25
CA ALA A 71 -22.00 23.94 -7.86
C ALA A 71 -23.50 23.85 -8.14
N ASP A 72 -23.87 23.04 -9.13
CA ASP A 72 -25.23 22.77 -9.58
C ASP A 72 -26.02 21.83 -8.66
N ILE A 73 -25.34 21.06 -7.79
CA ILE A 73 -25.96 20.10 -6.85
C ILE A 73 -25.81 20.56 -5.39
N ASP A 74 -25.49 21.83 -5.14
CA ASP A 74 -25.31 22.41 -3.81
C ASP A 74 -24.44 21.54 -2.85
N ILE A 75 -23.30 21.06 -3.37
CA ILE A 75 -22.35 20.28 -2.57
C ILE A 75 -21.82 21.08 -1.37
N SER A 76 -21.90 22.41 -1.43
CA SER A 76 -21.41 23.35 -0.40
C SER A 76 -22.02 23.06 0.98
N SER A 77 -23.25 22.54 1.03
CA SER A 77 -23.95 22.18 2.26
C SER A 77 -23.29 21.02 3.04
N ILE A 78 -22.56 20.14 2.34
CA ILE A 78 -21.88 18.97 2.93
C ILE A 78 -20.36 18.98 2.72
N ILE A 79 -19.80 19.98 2.04
CA ILE A 79 -18.41 19.97 1.59
C ILE A 79 -17.41 19.87 2.75
N ASN A 80 -17.69 20.52 3.88
CA ASN A 80 -16.81 20.45 5.05
C ASN A 80 -16.82 19.04 5.69
N ASP A 81 -17.99 18.38 5.73
CA ASP A 81 -18.10 17.01 6.25
C ASP A 81 -17.37 16.02 5.31
N LEU A 82 -17.47 16.22 3.98
CA LEU A 82 -16.76 15.43 2.98
C LEU A 82 -15.24 15.61 3.07
N ILE A 83 -14.77 16.86 3.15
CA ILE A 83 -13.34 17.19 3.27
C ILE A 83 -12.77 16.60 4.56
N ASP A 84 -13.47 16.71 5.69
CA ASP A 84 -13.02 16.12 6.96
C ASP A 84 -12.90 14.58 6.87
N VAL A 85 -13.80 13.89 6.15
CA VAL A 85 -13.68 12.44 5.93
C VAL A 85 -12.46 12.09 5.08
N VAL A 86 -12.25 12.77 3.95
CA VAL A 86 -11.11 12.46 3.08
C VAL A 86 -9.78 12.89 3.69
N SER A 87 -9.75 13.94 4.52
CA SER A 87 -8.57 14.34 5.30
C SER A 87 -8.18 13.27 6.32
N GLN A 88 -9.15 12.71 7.05
CA GLN A 88 -8.89 11.63 7.99
C GLN A 88 -8.41 10.36 7.29
N MET A 89 -8.97 10.05 6.12
CA MET A 89 -8.47 8.98 5.27
C MET A 89 -7.03 9.24 4.80
N ALA A 90 -6.73 10.46 4.36
CA ALA A 90 -5.38 10.85 3.95
C ALA A 90 -4.39 10.79 5.13
N MET A 91 -4.84 11.03 6.37
CA MET A 91 -4.04 10.86 7.58
C MET A 91 -3.68 9.40 7.83
N ILE A 92 -4.55 8.44 7.52
CA ILE A 92 -4.24 7.01 7.56
C ILE A 92 -3.13 6.71 6.54
N VAL A 93 -3.27 7.20 5.31
CA VAL A 93 -2.22 7.07 4.27
C VAL A 93 -0.90 7.69 4.74
N ALA A 94 -0.93 8.89 5.33
CA ALA A 94 0.26 9.57 5.84
C ALA A 94 0.91 8.81 7.00
N GLY A 95 0.12 8.32 7.96
CA GLY A 95 0.59 7.49 9.05
C GLY A 95 1.29 6.24 8.53
N SER A 96 0.65 5.50 7.61
CA SER A 96 1.20 4.27 7.04
C SER A 96 2.43 4.54 6.15
N THR A 97 2.45 5.63 5.39
CA THR A 97 3.55 6.00 4.49
C THR A 97 4.78 6.51 5.26
N LEU A 98 4.59 7.36 6.26
CA LEU A 98 5.68 7.99 7.02
C LEU A 98 6.23 7.09 8.12
N VAL A 99 5.40 6.23 8.70
CA VAL A 99 5.82 5.27 9.71
C VAL A 99 6.27 3.95 9.09
N GLY A 100 5.88 3.66 7.84
CA GLY A 100 6.19 2.41 7.11
C GLY A 100 7.38 2.47 6.15
N GLY A 101 8.14 3.56 6.10
CA GLY A 101 9.40 3.62 5.36
C GLY A 101 9.28 3.76 3.83
N ALA A 102 8.11 4.11 3.31
CA ALA A 102 7.90 4.20 1.85
C ALA A 102 8.59 5.43 1.20
N ILE A 103 9.09 6.38 1.99
CA ILE A 103 9.75 7.59 1.46
C ILE A 103 11.15 7.74 2.04
N GLY A 104 12.10 7.03 1.44
CA GLY A 104 13.54 7.28 1.62
C GLY A 104 14.30 6.01 1.98
N ALA A 105 15.15 5.56 1.05
CA ALA A 105 16.12 4.49 1.21
C ALA A 105 17.25 4.85 2.23
N GLY A 106 16.89 5.26 3.45
CA GLY A 106 17.86 5.70 4.44
C GLY A 106 17.46 5.54 5.91
N ILE A 107 16.18 5.40 6.27
CA ILE A 107 15.78 5.10 7.65
C ILE A 107 14.61 4.13 7.62
N GLY A 108 14.93 2.85 7.83
CA GLY A 108 13.96 1.77 7.91
C GLY A 108 13.19 1.82 9.22
N PHE A 109 11.89 2.03 9.12
CA PHE A 109 10.90 1.55 10.08
C PHE A 109 9.70 1.11 9.23
N GLY A 110 9.47 -0.20 9.18
CA GLY A 110 8.37 -0.83 8.46
C GLY A 110 7.33 -1.27 9.47
N PHE A 111 6.07 -0.85 9.27
CA PHE A 111 5.04 -1.12 10.27
C PHE A 111 3.64 -1.20 9.69
N PHE A 112 3.47 -2.06 8.68
CA PHE A 112 2.40 -3.03 8.53
C PHE A 112 3.06 -4.19 7.78
N GLY A 113 2.82 -5.45 8.15
CA GLY A 113 3.53 -6.59 7.57
C GLY A 113 3.64 -6.49 6.06
N ILE A 114 4.87 -6.28 5.58
CA ILE A 114 5.43 -6.33 4.22
C ILE A 114 6.76 -5.58 4.37
N GLY A 115 7.86 -6.33 4.30
CA GLY A 115 9.21 -5.77 4.31
C GLY A 115 9.39 -4.77 3.17
N ALA A 116 10.45 -3.96 3.26
CA ALA A 116 10.83 -3.01 2.23
C ALA A 116 10.87 -3.65 0.83
N ILE A 117 9.81 -3.46 0.04
CA ILE A 117 9.77 -3.83 -1.37
C ILE A 117 9.96 -2.54 -2.18
N PRO A 118 10.99 -2.48 -3.05
CA PRO A 118 11.13 -1.43 -4.04
C PRO A 118 9.90 -1.42 -4.95
N SER A 119 9.20 -0.28 -5.01
CA SER A 119 8.15 0.08 -5.98
C SER A 119 6.99 -0.93 -6.17
N GLY A 120 5.87 -0.69 -5.48
CA GLY A 120 4.53 -1.15 -5.94
C GLY A 120 3.67 -1.87 -4.91
N ALA A 121 4.23 -2.41 -3.81
CA ALA A 121 3.49 -3.22 -2.84
C ALA A 121 2.74 -2.44 -1.74
N ALA A 122 3.08 -1.16 -1.53
CA ALA A 122 2.51 -0.37 -0.42
C ALA A 122 1.03 0.03 -0.62
N GLY A 123 0.48 -0.07 -1.84
CA GLY A 123 -0.89 0.37 -2.15
C GLY A 123 -2.00 -0.57 -1.66
N ALA A 124 -1.76 -1.88 -1.57
CA ALA A 124 -2.81 -2.86 -1.27
C ALA A 124 -3.27 -2.85 0.20
N ALA A 125 -2.32 -2.80 1.14
CA ALA A 125 -2.62 -2.73 2.57
C ALA A 125 -3.24 -1.38 2.96
N ILE A 126 -2.72 -0.28 2.42
CA ILE A 126 -3.27 1.06 2.61
C ILE A 126 -4.67 1.14 1.99
N GLY A 127 -4.88 0.58 0.79
CA GLY A 127 -6.18 0.57 0.11
C GLY A 127 -7.27 -0.21 0.87
N LEU A 128 -6.92 -1.34 1.48
CA LEU A 128 -7.85 -2.11 2.32
C LEU A 128 -8.20 -1.39 3.63
N GLU A 129 -7.22 -0.77 4.28
CA GLU A 129 -7.42 0.01 5.50
C GLU A 129 -8.31 1.23 5.24
N VAL A 130 -7.99 1.98 4.18
CA VAL A 130 -8.74 3.16 3.74
C VAL A 130 -10.17 2.80 3.34
N SER A 131 -10.38 1.74 2.55
CA SER A 131 -11.72 1.29 2.15
C SER A 131 -12.56 0.87 3.34
N THR A 132 -12.01 0.03 4.22
CA THR A 132 -12.73 -0.44 5.41
C THR A 132 -13.11 0.72 6.32
N TRP A 133 -12.20 1.68 6.50
CA TRP A 133 -12.42 2.85 7.36
C TRP A 133 -13.51 3.78 6.82
N ILE A 134 -13.48 4.12 5.52
CA ILE A 134 -14.45 5.07 4.95
C ILE A 134 -15.85 4.46 4.84
N LEU A 135 -15.96 3.17 4.54
CA LEU A 135 -17.23 2.43 4.55
C LEU A 135 -17.83 2.39 5.96
N ALA A 136 -17.00 2.18 6.99
CA ALA A 136 -17.44 2.16 8.37
C ALA A 136 -17.91 3.55 8.85
N ILE A 137 -17.20 4.62 8.50
CA ILE A 137 -17.56 5.97 8.96
C ILE A 137 -18.76 6.56 8.26
N LEU A 138 -18.98 6.21 7.00
CA LEU A 138 -20.13 6.71 6.26
C LEU A 138 -21.33 5.76 6.30
N GLY A 139 -21.17 4.53 6.80
CA GLY A 139 -22.23 3.52 6.83
C GLY A 139 -22.61 3.05 5.43
N LEU A 140 -21.61 2.72 4.60
CA LEU A 140 -21.76 2.53 3.15
C LEU A 140 -21.51 1.10 2.67
N ALA A 141 -21.81 0.11 3.51
CA ALA A 141 -21.55 -1.30 3.19
C ALA A 141 -22.16 -1.73 1.84
N SER A 142 -23.34 -1.23 1.50
CA SER A 142 -24.05 -1.55 0.25
C SER A 142 -23.40 -1.01 -1.03
N ILE A 143 -22.47 -0.06 -0.95
CA ILE A 143 -21.78 0.49 -2.13
C ILE A 143 -20.29 0.17 -2.18
N ALA A 144 -19.82 -0.70 -1.27
CA ALA A 144 -18.43 -1.11 -1.17
C ALA A 144 -17.86 -1.63 -2.51
N GLU A 145 -18.65 -2.42 -3.25
CA GLU A 145 -18.24 -2.97 -4.55
C GLU A 145 -17.92 -1.90 -5.60
N PHE A 146 -18.61 -0.75 -5.56
CA PHE A 146 -18.42 0.34 -6.53
C PHE A 146 -17.28 1.28 -6.15
N PHE A 147 -16.94 1.31 -4.86
CA PHE A 147 -15.98 2.23 -4.30
C PHE A 147 -14.56 1.63 -4.23
N VAL A 148 -14.43 0.34 -3.91
CA VAL A 148 -13.11 -0.28 -3.67
C VAL A 148 -12.20 -0.30 -4.91
N ASP A 149 -12.76 -0.49 -6.10
CA ASP A 149 -12.00 -0.60 -7.36
C ASP A 149 -11.25 0.69 -7.76
N GLY A 150 -11.74 1.85 -7.32
CA GLY A 150 -11.15 3.16 -7.67
C GLY A 150 -10.03 3.62 -6.73
N LEU A 151 -9.92 3.03 -5.55
CA LEU A 151 -9.04 3.52 -4.49
C LEU A 151 -7.53 3.45 -4.76
N PRO A 152 -6.97 2.40 -5.40
CA PRO A 152 -5.51 2.29 -5.57
C PRO A 152 -4.90 3.50 -6.28
N ARG A 153 -5.57 4.02 -7.32
CA ARG A 153 -5.12 5.21 -8.07
C ARG A 153 -5.14 6.47 -7.21
N ILE A 154 -6.09 6.58 -6.30
CA ILE A 154 -6.27 7.75 -5.47
C ILE A 154 -5.22 7.77 -4.34
N VAL A 155 -4.84 6.60 -3.82
CA VAL A 155 -3.74 6.46 -2.84
C VAL A 155 -2.43 7.01 -3.42
N ASP A 156 -2.15 6.81 -4.70
CA ASP A 156 -0.94 7.31 -5.36
C ASP A 156 -0.84 8.85 -5.33
N HIS A 157 -1.96 9.57 -5.39
CA HIS A 157 -1.96 11.04 -5.28
C HIS A 157 -1.45 11.52 -3.92
N TYR A 158 -1.89 10.87 -2.83
CA TYR A 158 -1.41 11.17 -1.48
C TYR A 158 0.06 10.81 -1.32
N VAL A 159 0.45 9.59 -1.73
CA VAL A 159 1.86 9.13 -1.64
C VAL A 159 2.79 10.05 -2.44
N ARG A 160 2.36 10.49 -3.62
CA ARG A 160 3.10 11.45 -4.46
C ARG A 160 3.23 12.80 -3.77
N GLY A 161 2.16 13.36 -3.21
CA GLY A 161 2.21 14.61 -2.46
C GLY A 161 3.15 14.55 -1.26
N ILE A 162 3.06 13.48 -0.46
CA ILE A 162 3.97 13.25 0.68
C ILE A 162 5.42 13.12 0.18
N THR A 163 5.66 12.40 -0.92
CA THR A 163 6.99 12.22 -1.51
C THR A 163 7.59 13.54 -2.00
N VAL A 164 6.79 14.38 -2.65
CA VAL A 164 7.19 15.72 -3.10
C VAL A 164 7.61 16.57 -1.90
N ALA A 165 6.79 16.60 -0.84
CA ALA A 165 7.11 17.34 0.37
C ALA A 165 8.39 16.83 1.05
N TRP A 166 8.54 15.51 1.14
CA TRP A 166 9.67 14.87 1.79
C TRP A 166 11.00 15.07 1.05
N LYS A 167 11.02 14.86 -0.27
CA LYS A 167 12.24 15.01 -1.11
C LYS A 167 12.57 16.49 -1.40
N GLY A 168 11.56 17.36 -1.39
CA GLY A 168 11.71 18.81 -1.59
C GLY A 168 12.21 19.54 -0.35
N THR A 169 12.08 18.95 0.85
CA THR A 169 12.64 19.49 2.09
C THR A 169 14.08 18.98 2.29
N ARG A 170 15.06 19.88 2.24
CA ARG A 170 16.49 19.56 2.15
C ARG A 170 17.32 20.34 3.17
N GLY A 171 18.44 19.74 3.59
CA GLY A 171 19.47 20.37 4.43
C GLY A 171 18.98 20.81 5.83
N GLU A 172 19.88 21.36 6.64
CA GLU A 172 19.51 22.08 7.86
C GLU A 172 19.53 23.59 7.59
N PRO A 173 18.59 24.37 8.18
CA PRO A 173 18.57 25.82 7.98
C PRO A 173 19.92 26.42 8.42
N GLY A 174 20.61 27.12 7.52
CA GLY A 174 21.84 27.86 7.83
C GLY A 174 23.17 27.11 7.59
N LEU A 175 23.17 25.83 7.19
CA LEU A 175 24.41 25.05 6.99
C LEU A 175 24.79 24.81 5.52
N ASN A 176 23.97 25.22 4.55
CA ASN A 176 24.24 24.96 3.13
C ASN A 176 24.00 26.22 2.25
N PRO A 177 25.06 26.91 1.78
CA PRO A 177 24.92 28.11 0.95
C PRO A 177 24.39 27.85 -0.48
N PHE A 178 24.33 26.59 -0.92
CA PHE A 178 23.94 26.20 -2.29
C PHE A 178 22.77 25.21 -2.35
N GLY A 179 22.09 24.91 -1.23
CA GLY A 179 21.00 23.93 -1.19
C GLY A 179 19.95 24.26 -0.14
N GLY A 180 18.91 24.98 -0.55
CA GLY A 180 17.70 25.23 0.25
C GLY A 180 16.59 24.21 0.00
N ASP A 181 15.53 24.28 0.80
CA ASP A 181 14.24 23.68 0.45
C ASP A 181 13.79 24.21 -0.91
N ASP A 182 13.08 23.39 -1.67
CA ASP A 182 12.32 23.92 -2.80
C ASP A 182 11.29 24.95 -2.28
N PRO A 183 11.33 26.22 -2.73
CA PRO A 183 10.44 27.27 -2.21
C PRO A 183 8.96 26.98 -2.48
N GLN A 184 8.64 26.10 -3.44
CA GLN A 184 7.28 25.71 -3.79
C GLN A 184 6.89 24.32 -3.27
N VAL A 185 7.70 23.73 -2.38
CA VAL A 185 7.54 22.33 -1.94
C VAL A 185 6.15 22.05 -1.37
N VAL A 186 5.65 22.96 -0.54
CA VAL A 186 4.34 22.83 0.12
C VAL A 186 3.21 22.96 -0.91
N ASP A 187 3.31 23.89 -1.85
CA ASP A 187 2.26 24.11 -2.86
C ASP A 187 2.17 22.95 -3.86
N ARG A 188 3.32 22.44 -4.31
CA ARG A 188 3.35 21.26 -5.20
C ARG A 188 2.83 20.00 -4.53
N ALA A 189 3.16 19.81 -3.25
CA ALA A 189 2.64 18.70 -2.47
C ALA A 189 1.13 18.85 -2.21
N ALA A 190 0.67 20.05 -1.85
CA ALA A 190 -0.74 20.35 -1.61
C ALA A 190 -1.59 20.09 -2.85
N TYR A 191 -1.09 20.47 -4.03
CA TYR A 191 -1.75 20.21 -5.31
C TYR A 191 -2.06 18.72 -5.50
N HIS A 192 -1.09 17.83 -5.27
CA HIS A 192 -1.30 16.38 -5.42
C HIS A 192 -2.25 15.81 -4.36
N ILE A 193 -2.14 16.25 -3.10
CA ILE A 193 -3.05 15.81 -2.03
C ILE A 193 -4.48 16.30 -2.33
N ALA A 194 -4.64 17.51 -2.86
CA ALA A 194 -5.94 18.08 -3.21
C ALA A 194 -6.60 17.31 -4.36
N GLN A 195 -5.82 16.84 -5.34
CA GLN A 195 -6.31 15.92 -6.37
C GLN A 195 -6.82 14.61 -5.74
N GLY A 196 -6.07 14.05 -4.78
CA GLY A 196 -6.51 12.86 -4.05
C GLY A 196 -7.84 13.07 -3.32
N HIS A 197 -7.99 14.19 -2.60
CA HIS A 197 -9.24 14.54 -1.92
C HIS A 197 -10.41 14.66 -2.90
N GLU A 198 -10.20 15.36 -4.02
CA GLU A 198 -11.21 15.53 -5.06
C GLU A 198 -11.66 14.18 -5.63
N GLU A 199 -10.71 13.32 -6.00
CA GLU A 199 -11.01 12.02 -6.61
C GLU A 199 -11.75 11.07 -5.66
N VAL A 200 -11.44 11.07 -4.35
CA VAL A 200 -12.21 10.27 -3.39
C VAL A 200 -13.66 10.72 -3.31
N VAL A 201 -13.90 12.04 -3.28
CA VAL A 201 -15.28 12.55 -3.25
C VAL A 201 -16.02 12.20 -4.53
N VAL A 202 -15.39 12.34 -5.70
CA VAL A 202 -16.00 11.95 -6.97
C VAL A 202 -16.29 10.45 -7.02
N LEU A 203 -15.36 9.62 -6.56
CA LEU A 203 -15.54 8.17 -6.49
C LEU A 203 -16.69 7.79 -5.56
N LEU A 204 -16.78 8.44 -4.39
CA LEU A 204 -17.85 8.25 -3.42
C LEU A 204 -19.22 8.59 -4.01
N LEU A 205 -19.36 9.78 -4.59
CA LEU A 205 -20.61 10.22 -5.22
C LEU A 205 -20.97 9.35 -6.43
N GLY A 206 -19.97 8.95 -7.21
CA GLY A 206 -20.16 8.04 -8.33
C GLY A 206 -20.61 6.64 -7.92
N ALA A 207 -20.11 6.12 -6.80
CA ALA A 207 -20.54 4.85 -6.23
C ALA A 207 -22.01 4.92 -5.73
N ILE A 208 -22.42 6.05 -5.15
CA ILE A 208 -23.82 6.32 -4.82
C ILE A 208 -24.69 6.30 -6.09
N VAL A 209 -24.29 7.02 -7.14
CA VAL A 209 -25.02 7.04 -8.42
C VAL A 209 -25.10 5.64 -9.05
N ALA A 210 -24.01 4.87 -9.01
CA ALA A 210 -23.98 3.51 -9.54
C ALA A 210 -24.96 2.58 -8.79
N TYR A 211 -25.07 2.73 -7.47
CA TYR A 211 -26.04 1.99 -6.66
C TYR A 211 -27.49 2.32 -7.03
N LEU A 212 -27.81 3.62 -7.15
CA LEU A 212 -29.15 4.11 -7.47
C LEU A 212 -29.61 3.71 -8.89
N THR A 213 -28.67 3.64 -9.84
CA THR A 213 -28.99 3.43 -11.26
C THR A 213 -28.94 1.97 -11.72
N ARG A 214 -28.18 1.08 -11.05
CA ARG A 214 -28.02 -0.34 -11.45
C ARG A 214 -29.08 -1.28 -10.87
N GLY A 215 -30.17 -0.76 -10.31
CA GLY A 215 -31.34 -1.55 -9.91
C GLY A 215 -31.17 -2.40 -8.65
N ARG A 216 -30.15 -2.14 -7.82
CA ARG A 216 -29.87 -2.89 -6.58
C ARG A 216 -30.39 -2.23 -5.30
N GLY A 217 -30.91 -0.99 -5.33
CA GLY A 217 -31.46 -0.41 -4.11
C GLY A 217 -32.23 0.89 -4.26
N ASN A 218 -32.97 1.20 -3.21
CA ASN A 218 -33.77 2.41 -3.03
C ASN A 218 -32.90 3.43 -2.27
N ALA A 219 -32.91 4.71 -2.70
CA ALA A 219 -32.17 5.79 -2.03
C ALA A 219 -32.44 5.85 -0.52
N SER A 220 -33.66 5.49 -0.09
CA SER A 220 -34.05 5.40 1.32
C SER A 220 -33.31 4.31 2.09
N VAL A 221 -33.01 3.16 1.45
CA VAL A 221 -32.25 2.06 2.07
C VAL A 221 -30.80 2.50 2.30
N LEU A 222 -30.17 3.09 1.28
CA LEU A 222 -28.83 3.63 1.41
C LEU A 222 -28.76 4.74 2.45
N ALA A 223 -29.70 5.68 2.44
CA ALA A 223 -29.78 6.74 3.45
C ALA A 223 -29.95 6.18 4.88
N ASN A 224 -30.71 5.08 5.05
CA ASN A 224 -30.84 4.42 6.35
C ASN A 224 -29.54 3.75 6.81
N GLU A 225 -28.77 3.12 5.92
CA GLU A 225 -27.45 2.58 6.28
C GLU A 225 -26.50 3.69 6.74
N MET A 226 -26.54 4.83 6.04
CA MET A 226 -25.68 5.98 6.33
C MET A 226 -26.01 6.67 7.65
N GLN A 227 -27.20 6.46 8.22
CA GLN A 227 -27.58 6.97 9.54
C GLN A 227 -26.73 6.37 10.68
N ALA A 228 -25.95 5.32 10.42
CA ALA A 228 -24.99 4.76 11.38
C ALA A 228 -23.96 5.78 11.89
N SER A 229 -23.77 6.91 11.19
CA SER A 229 -22.95 8.01 11.68
C SER A 229 -23.57 9.38 11.41
N LYS A 230 -23.17 10.40 12.18
CA LYS A 230 -23.63 11.78 11.99
C LYS A 230 -23.27 12.33 10.60
N LYS A 231 -22.09 11.99 10.08
CA LYS A 231 -21.62 12.45 8.76
C LYS A 231 -22.32 11.70 7.63
N GLY A 232 -22.47 10.39 7.78
CA GLY A 232 -23.25 9.56 6.86
C GLY A 232 -24.70 10.04 6.79
N ALA A 233 -25.34 10.32 7.93
CA ALA A 233 -26.71 10.81 7.99
C ALA A 233 -26.90 12.12 7.19
N LYS A 234 -25.97 13.08 7.33
CA LYS A 234 -26.00 14.33 6.55
C LYS A 234 -25.83 14.07 5.06
N LEU A 235 -24.87 13.24 4.67
CA LEU A 235 -24.64 12.90 3.27
C LEU A 235 -25.85 12.14 2.67
N GLY A 236 -26.47 11.25 3.44
CA GLY A 236 -27.68 10.53 3.04
C GLY A 236 -28.89 11.46 2.88
N GLN A 237 -29.07 12.42 3.79
CA GLN A 237 -30.10 13.46 3.66
C GLN A 237 -29.88 14.34 2.43
N TRP A 238 -28.65 14.79 2.21
CA TRP A 238 -28.29 15.56 1.02
C TRP A 238 -28.53 14.75 -0.26
N MET A 239 -28.12 13.47 -0.29
CA MET A 239 -28.37 12.58 -1.42
C MET A 239 -29.86 12.45 -1.74
N LEU A 240 -30.73 12.29 -0.73
CA LEU A 240 -32.18 12.21 -0.93
C LEU A 240 -32.77 13.51 -1.48
N GLN A 241 -32.25 14.67 -1.06
CA GLN A 241 -32.71 15.99 -1.56
C GLN A 241 -32.26 16.26 -3.00
N HIS A 242 -31.17 15.64 -3.43
CA HIS A 242 -30.51 15.92 -4.70
C HIS A 242 -30.45 14.72 -5.65
N GLU A 243 -31.25 13.68 -5.44
CA GLU A 243 -31.19 12.39 -6.16
C GLU A 243 -31.23 12.54 -7.69
N ASP A 244 -32.21 13.30 -8.20
CA ASP A 244 -32.39 13.53 -9.64
C ASP A 244 -31.20 14.27 -10.27
N ALA A 245 -30.67 15.28 -9.58
CA ALA A 245 -29.52 16.04 -10.05
C ALA A 245 -28.24 15.19 -10.00
N LEU A 246 -28.08 14.41 -8.93
CA LEU A 246 -26.92 13.54 -8.71
C LEU A 246 -26.82 12.45 -9.78
N THR A 247 -27.92 11.76 -10.09
CA THR A 247 -27.94 10.67 -11.08
C THR A 247 -27.75 11.14 -12.53
N ARG A 248 -28.09 12.40 -12.82
CA ARG A 248 -27.92 13.00 -14.15
C ARG A 248 -26.58 13.71 -14.33
N HIS A 249 -25.78 13.86 -13.28
CA HIS A 249 -24.53 14.62 -13.34
C HIS A 249 -23.47 13.90 -14.21
N PRO A 250 -22.94 14.56 -15.26
CA PRO A 250 -22.07 13.91 -16.24
C PRO A 250 -20.77 13.36 -15.65
N ASP A 251 -20.22 14.02 -14.62
CA ASP A 251 -18.98 13.56 -13.97
C ASP A 251 -19.16 12.30 -13.12
N LEU A 252 -20.39 11.94 -12.75
CA LEU A 252 -20.69 10.83 -11.83
C LEU A 252 -21.14 9.56 -12.55
N GLN A 253 -21.66 9.66 -13.77
CA GLN A 253 -22.18 8.53 -14.56
C GLN A 253 -21.11 7.50 -14.96
N ASN A 254 -19.82 7.90 -14.99
CA ASN A 254 -18.69 7.05 -15.42
C ASN A 254 -17.59 6.90 -14.34
N ALA A 255 -17.87 7.23 -13.09
CA ALA A 255 -16.85 7.25 -12.03
C ALA A 255 -16.20 5.87 -11.79
N GLY A 256 -16.95 4.77 -11.99
CA GLY A 256 -16.44 3.40 -11.90
C GLY A 256 -15.90 2.79 -13.21
N SER A 257 -15.91 3.53 -14.34
CA SER A 257 -15.56 2.98 -15.67
C SER A 257 -14.53 3.80 -16.46
N ARG A 258 -13.70 4.63 -15.82
CA ARG A 258 -12.46 5.14 -16.44
C ARG A 258 -11.37 4.05 -16.52
N LYS A 259 -11.73 2.89 -17.09
CA LYS A 259 -10.79 2.12 -17.91
C LYS A 259 -10.68 2.87 -19.23
N SER A 260 -9.50 3.41 -19.52
CA SER A 260 -9.13 3.96 -20.83
C SER A 260 -9.66 5.37 -21.18
N ALA A 261 -8.98 6.41 -20.70
CA ALA A 261 -9.05 7.76 -21.32
C ALA A 261 -7.81 8.64 -21.06
N LEU A 262 -6.72 8.08 -20.55
CA LEU A 262 -5.48 8.81 -20.24
C LEU A 262 -4.23 8.12 -20.80
N ASP A 263 -4.40 7.33 -21.87
CA ASP A 263 -3.32 6.72 -22.64
C ASP A 263 -3.50 6.91 -24.16
N LYS A 264 -4.27 7.94 -24.56
CA LYS A 264 -4.35 8.39 -25.96
C LYS A 264 -3.76 9.78 -26.11
N GLN A 265 -2.44 9.86 -25.93
CA GLN A 265 -1.63 10.79 -26.72
C GLN A 265 -0.55 9.96 -27.41
N GLU A 266 -0.95 9.34 -28.51
CA GLU A 266 -0.03 8.80 -29.48
C GLU A 266 0.46 9.98 -30.36
N PRO A 267 1.76 10.12 -30.63
CA PRO A 267 2.27 11.16 -31.53
C PRO A 267 1.77 10.93 -32.97
N PRO A 268 1.71 11.98 -33.83
CA PRO A 268 1.07 11.87 -35.13
C PRO A 268 1.85 10.91 -36.06
N PRO A 269 1.15 10.23 -36.99
CA PRO A 269 1.75 9.18 -37.81
C PRO A 269 2.69 9.76 -38.89
N PRO A 270 3.74 9.03 -39.29
CA PRO A 270 4.54 9.37 -40.46
C PRO A 270 3.72 9.08 -41.75
N PRO A 271 4.05 9.72 -42.88
CA PRO A 271 3.27 9.59 -44.11
C PRO A 271 3.43 8.19 -44.73
N PRO A 272 2.42 7.71 -45.50
CA PRO A 272 2.36 6.33 -45.95
C PRO A 272 3.15 6.14 -47.24
N ASN A 273 3.95 5.07 -47.33
CA ASN A 273 3.95 4.15 -48.48
C ASN A 273 5.06 3.09 -48.39
N ARG A 274 4.70 1.81 -48.19
CA ARG A 274 4.67 0.76 -49.24
C ARG A 274 4.44 -0.60 -48.60
N ARG A 275 3.47 -1.33 -49.15
CA ARG A 275 3.21 -2.75 -48.92
C ARG A 275 4.39 -3.58 -49.44
N ALA A 276 4.89 -4.51 -48.63
CA ALA A 276 5.37 -5.82 -49.06
C ALA A 276 5.54 -6.71 -47.81
N ASP A 277 5.00 -7.91 -47.91
CA ASP A 277 5.17 -9.10 -47.07
C ASP A 277 4.53 -9.11 -45.67
N GLU A 278 3.42 -9.84 -45.57
CA GLU A 278 2.84 -10.32 -44.30
C GLU A 278 3.81 -11.31 -43.61
N PRO A 279 4.15 -11.11 -42.32
CA PRO A 279 4.60 -12.19 -41.46
C PRO A 279 3.43 -12.75 -40.65
N ASP A 280 3.44 -14.08 -40.50
CA ASP A 280 2.55 -14.92 -39.70
C ASP A 280 2.09 -14.30 -38.36
N PRO A 281 0.90 -14.69 -37.85
CA PRO A 281 0.31 -14.10 -36.66
C PRO A 281 1.25 -14.24 -35.46
N LYS A 282 1.75 -13.10 -34.96
CA LYS A 282 2.53 -13.02 -33.73
C LYS A 282 1.73 -13.67 -32.60
N ARG A 283 2.25 -14.79 -32.10
CA ARG A 283 1.85 -15.39 -30.82
C ARG A 283 1.88 -14.29 -29.75
N PRO A 284 0.93 -14.28 -28.81
CA PRO A 284 0.96 -13.32 -27.70
C PRO A 284 2.32 -13.40 -27.02
N SER A 285 3.06 -12.29 -27.04
CA SER A 285 4.39 -12.19 -26.44
C SER A 285 4.23 -12.16 -24.92
N GLY A 286 4.50 -13.28 -24.26
CA GLY A 286 4.46 -13.43 -22.82
C GLY A 286 4.20 -14.88 -22.40
N MET A 287 4.68 -15.26 -21.20
CA MET A 287 4.36 -16.55 -20.60
C MET A 287 2.85 -16.62 -20.29
N PRO A 288 2.10 -17.60 -20.82
CA PRO A 288 0.70 -17.79 -20.47
C PRO A 288 0.53 -18.03 -18.96
N GLU A 289 -0.62 -17.64 -18.41
CA GLU A 289 -0.92 -17.93 -17.00
C GLU A 289 -0.89 -19.45 -16.76
N HIS A 290 -0.07 -19.89 -15.82
CA HIS A 290 0.01 -21.26 -15.38
C HIS A 290 -0.65 -21.40 -14.00
N LYS A 291 -1.73 -22.17 -13.94
CA LYS A 291 -2.39 -22.53 -12.69
C LYS A 291 -1.65 -23.68 -12.03
N VAL A 292 -0.95 -23.38 -10.95
CA VAL A 292 -0.27 -24.39 -10.13
C VAL A 292 -1.33 -25.19 -9.38
N PRO A 293 -1.18 -26.53 -9.21
CA PRO A 293 -2.15 -27.31 -8.46
C PRO A 293 -2.37 -26.75 -7.06
N CYS A 294 -3.64 -26.69 -6.63
CA CYS A 294 -4.02 -26.00 -5.40
C CYS A 294 -3.29 -26.51 -4.15
N PHE A 295 -3.10 -25.63 -3.17
CA PHE A 295 -2.44 -25.92 -1.91
C PHE A 295 -3.47 -26.26 -0.83
N ASN A 296 -3.29 -27.37 -0.14
CA ASN A 296 -4.23 -27.85 0.87
C ASN A 296 -3.96 -27.18 2.22
N LEU A 297 -5.01 -26.64 2.82
CA LEU A 297 -5.01 -26.27 4.23
C LEU A 297 -5.35 -27.48 5.09
N SER A 298 -4.42 -27.89 5.96
CA SER A 298 -4.66 -28.98 6.92
C SER A 298 -5.87 -28.68 7.81
N LYS A 299 -6.71 -29.70 8.07
CA LYS A 299 -7.85 -29.59 9.02
C LYS A 299 -7.42 -29.08 10.40
N LYS A 300 -6.18 -29.37 10.82
CA LYS A 300 -5.59 -28.94 12.10
C LYS A 300 -5.26 -27.44 12.14
N HIS A 301 -5.26 -26.74 11.01
CA HIS A 301 -4.89 -25.34 10.86
C HIS A 301 -6.02 -24.48 10.27
N ARG A 302 -7.28 -24.97 10.31
CA ARG A 302 -8.44 -24.22 9.79
C ARG A 302 -8.62 -22.83 10.41
N ASN A 303 -8.21 -22.66 11.66
CA ASN A 303 -8.22 -21.38 12.36
C ASN A 303 -7.13 -20.40 11.88
N LEU A 304 -6.28 -20.83 10.95
CA LEU A 304 -5.21 -20.05 10.33
C LEU A 304 -5.44 -19.95 8.81
N ALA A 305 -6.70 -20.01 8.36
CA ALA A 305 -7.03 -19.93 6.94
C ALA A 305 -6.56 -18.63 6.30
N ASP A 306 -6.77 -17.49 6.98
CA ASP A 306 -6.33 -16.18 6.48
C ASP A 306 -4.80 -16.08 6.40
N GLU A 307 -4.09 -16.62 7.39
CA GLU A 307 -2.62 -16.69 7.39
C GLU A 307 -2.10 -17.57 6.23
N PHE A 308 -2.80 -18.66 5.94
CA PHE A 308 -2.49 -19.52 4.80
C PHE A 308 -2.69 -18.80 3.46
N ASP A 309 -3.80 -18.08 3.31
CA ASP A 309 -4.10 -17.32 2.11
C ASP A 309 -3.05 -16.20 1.91
N ASN A 310 -2.71 -15.47 2.98
CA ASN A 310 -1.69 -14.42 2.96
C ASN A 310 -0.30 -14.96 2.56
N GLN A 311 0.13 -16.08 3.14
CA GLN A 311 1.43 -16.67 2.77
C GLN A 311 1.42 -17.20 1.33
N LEU A 312 0.30 -17.78 0.86
CA LEU A 312 0.19 -18.26 -0.50
C LEU A 312 0.17 -17.12 -1.52
N GLU A 313 -0.47 -16.00 -1.19
CA GLU A 313 -0.42 -14.78 -2.00
C GLU A 313 1.00 -14.20 -2.06
N GLY A 314 1.72 -14.17 -0.93
CA GLY A 314 3.13 -13.77 -0.88
C GLY A 314 4.02 -14.62 -1.79
N GLN A 315 3.78 -15.92 -1.84
CA GLN A 315 4.46 -16.84 -2.74
C GLN A 315 4.15 -16.57 -4.22
N GLN A 316 2.86 -16.42 -4.55
CA GLN A 316 2.42 -16.13 -5.92
C GLN A 316 3.02 -14.82 -6.42
N LYS A 317 2.98 -13.78 -5.59
CA LYS A 317 3.54 -12.48 -5.93
C LYS A 317 5.05 -12.55 -6.14
N GLY A 318 5.76 -13.20 -5.20
CA GLY A 318 7.19 -13.40 -5.32
C GLY A 318 7.56 -14.14 -6.62
N LEU A 319 6.80 -15.16 -7.00
CA LEU A 319 6.96 -15.84 -8.29
C LEU A 319 6.79 -14.88 -9.47
N ASN A 320 5.70 -14.12 -9.49
CA ASN A 320 5.36 -13.22 -10.60
C ASN A 320 6.26 -11.98 -10.70
N ASP A 321 7.01 -11.66 -9.64
CA ASP A 321 8.04 -10.63 -9.64
C ASP A 321 9.32 -11.10 -10.35
N LEU A 322 9.55 -12.41 -10.49
CA LEU A 322 10.70 -12.97 -11.21
C LEU A 322 10.50 -12.90 -12.72
N THR A 323 11.57 -12.61 -13.45
CA THR A 323 11.65 -12.97 -14.87
C THR A 323 11.70 -14.50 -15.02
N VAL A 324 11.31 -15.02 -16.19
CA VAL A 324 11.44 -16.44 -16.51
C VAL A 324 12.89 -16.88 -16.36
N GLU A 325 13.84 -16.04 -16.77
CA GLU A 325 15.27 -16.30 -16.61
C GLU A 325 15.68 -16.41 -15.14
N GLU A 326 15.26 -15.46 -14.29
CA GLU A 326 15.57 -15.49 -12.85
C GLU A 326 14.95 -16.71 -12.16
N TYR A 327 13.71 -17.06 -12.48
CA TYR A 327 13.04 -18.24 -11.96
C TYR A 327 13.80 -19.52 -12.31
N LEU A 328 14.13 -19.72 -13.60
CA LEU A 328 14.86 -20.91 -14.04
C LEU A 328 16.26 -20.98 -13.43
N LYS A 329 16.96 -19.85 -13.31
CA LYS A 329 18.26 -19.78 -12.62
C LYS A 329 18.12 -20.13 -11.14
N GLY A 330 17.12 -19.59 -10.44
CA GLY A 330 16.84 -19.91 -9.04
C GLY A 330 16.49 -21.38 -8.83
N ARG A 331 15.63 -21.95 -9.69
CA ARG A 331 15.27 -23.37 -9.68
C ARG A 331 16.48 -24.27 -9.89
N LYS A 332 17.29 -23.95 -10.90
CA LYS A 332 18.55 -24.66 -11.17
C LYS A 332 19.50 -24.60 -9.98
N ALA A 333 19.74 -23.40 -9.45
CA ALA A 333 20.66 -23.20 -8.34
C ALA A 333 20.18 -23.88 -7.04
N PHE A 334 18.87 -23.98 -6.82
CA PHE A 334 18.32 -24.78 -5.72
C PHE A 334 18.55 -26.29 -5.94
N THR A 335 18.31 -26.80 -7.15
CA THR A 335 18.51 -28.22 -7.49
C THR A 335 19.97 -28.65 -7.46
N ASP A 336 20.86 -27.79 -7.96
CA ASP A 336 22.31 -28.02 -8.00
C ASP A 336 22.97 -27.83 -6.62
N GLY A 337 22.25 -27.24 -5.66
CA GLY A 337 22.75 -26.96 -4.31
C GLY A 337 23.59 -25.69 -4.19
N ASP A 338 23.63 -24.87 -5.25
CA ASP A 338 24.36 -23.59 -5.31
C ASP A 338 23.71 -22.49 -4.46
N VAL A 339 22.37 -22.50 -4.36
CA VAL A 339 21.64 -21.66 -3.39
C VAL A 339 21.58 -22.40 -2.06
N VAL A 340 22.57 -22.13 -1.22
CA VAL A 340 22.59 -22.60 0.17
C VAL A 340 21.85 -21.58 1.02
N ARG A 341 20.80 -22.03 1.72
CA ARG A 341 20.14 -21.25 2.76
C ARG A 341 21.17 -20.82 3.81
N ASP A 342 21.50 -19.54 3.86
CA ASP A 342 22.33 -18.98 4.91
C ASP A 342 21.46 -18.73 6.16
N ALA A 343 21.68 -19.56 7.17
CA ALA A 343 20.99 -19.41 8.45
C ALA A 343 21.22 -18.03 9.09
N LYS A 344 22.30 -17.31 8.75
CA LYS A 344 22.55 -15.94 9.22
C LYS A 344 21.50 -14.96 8.70
N VAL A 345 21.08 -15.08 7.44
CA VAL A 345 20.07 -14.19 6.84
C VAL A 345 18.76 -14.26 7.62
N ALA A 346 18.27 -15.48 7.89
CA ALA A 346 17.07 -15.68 8.68
C ALA A 346 17.25 -15.26 10.15
N ARG A 347 18.41 -15.54 10.77
CA ARG A 347 18.69 -15.13 12.17
C ARG A 347 18.72 -13.62 12.33
N ASP A 348 19.40 -12.91 11.45
CA ASP A 348 19.55 -11.46 11.51
C ASP A 348 18.20 -10.77 11.29
N ALA A 349 17.42 -11.24 10.32
CA ALA A 349 16.06 -10.76 10.10
C ALA A 349 15.18 -10.99 11.34
N ARG A 350 15.20 -12.19 11.92
CA ARG A 350 14.43 -12.50 13.14
C ARG A 350 14.86 -11.66 14.33
N ARG A 351 16.16 -11.40 14.49
CA ARG A 351 16.68 -10.55 15.56
C ARG A 351 16.18 -9.12 15.40
N ALA A 352 16.28 -8.55 14.20
CA ALA A 352 15.79 -7.22 13.91
C ALA A 352 14.28 -7.10 14.19
N PHE A 353 13.49 -8.05 13.68
CA PHE A 353 12.04 -8.06 13.90
C PHE A 353 11.65 -8.26 15.37
N SER A 354 12.40 -9.07 16.13
CA SER A 354 12.18 -9.26 17.56
C SER A 354 12.43 -7.97 18.36
N LEU A 355 13.49 -7.23 18.04
CA LEU A 355 13.82 -5.97 18.72
C LEU A 355 12.78 -4.89 18.44
N ASP A 356 12.33 -4.82 17.18
CA ASP A 356 11.25 -3.95 16.75
C ASP A 356 9.94 -4.30 17.50
N MET A 357 9.57 -5.58 17.57
CA MET A 357 8.42 -6.05 18.34
C MET A 357 8.49 -5.75 19.84
N GLU A 358 9.66 -5.95 20.44
CA GLU A 358 9.89 -5.62 21.84
C GLU A 358 9.68 -4.13 22.10
N SER A 359 10.21 -3.26 21.23
CA SER A 359 10.01 -1.80 21.35
C SER A 359 8.52 -1.43 21.33
N LYS A 360 7.72 -2.09 20.49
CA LYS A 360 6.27 -1.85 20.36
C LYS A 360 5.51 -2.25 21.61
N PHE A 361 5.82 -3.42 22.17
CA PHE A 361 5.20 -3.86 23.41
C PHE A 361 5.61 -2.95 24.58
N ARG A 362 6.85 -2.45 24.62
CA ARG A 362 7.23 -1.45 25.64
C ARG A 362 6.36 -0.21 25.56
N ASP A 363 6.14 0.31 24.36
CA ASP A 363 5.30 1.49 24.14
C ASP A 363 3.84 1.25 24.53
N GLN A 364 3.28 0.09 24.16
CA GLN A 364 1.93 -0.30 24.53
C GLN A 364 1.76 -0.41 26.05
N LEU A 365 2.64 -1.14 26.72
CA LEU A 365 2.57 -1.35 28.17
C LEU A 365 2.70 -0.03 28.96
N ARG A 366 3.47 0.93 28.44
CA ARG A 366 3.57 2.28 29.02
C ARG A 366 2.27 3.06 28.89
N LEU A 367 1.58 2.97 27.74
CA LEU A 367 0.27 3.60 27.53
C LEU A 367 -0.80 2.98 28.45
N GLU A 368 -0.68 1.68 28.73
CA GLU A 368 -1.53 0.96 29.69
C GLU A 368 -1.18 1.25 31.17
N GLY A 369 -0.22 2.16 31.43
CA GLY A 369 0.15 2.57 32.78
C GLY A 369 0.98 1.56 33.56
N LYS A 370 1.62 0.59 32.89
CA LYS A 370 2.46 -0.41 33.59
C LYS A 370 3.69 0.24 34.25
N PRO A 371 4.11 -0.26 35.43
CA PRO A 371 5.31 0.23 36.09
C PRO A 371 6.54 0.13 35.19
N LEU A 372 7.32 1.21 35.09
CA LEU A 372 8.49 1.27 34.20
C LEU A 372 9.52 0.15 34.48
N GLY A 373 9.63 -0.29 35.73
CA GLY A 373 10.50 -1.41 36.13
C GLY A 373 10.09 -2.76 35.53
N GLU A 374 8.83 -2.93 35.16
CA GLU A 374 8.28 -4.19 34.61
C GLU A 374 8.13 -4.17 33.08
N VAL A 375 7.98 -2.98 32.48
CA VAL A 375 7.73 -2.78 31.04
C VAL A 375 8.76 -3.50 30.17
N ALA A 376 10.05 -3.36 30.48
CA ALA A 376 11.11 -3.94 29.65
C ALA A 376 11.08 -5.48 29.67
N ALA A 377 10.90 -6.08 30.85
CA ALA A 377 10.85 -7.53 31.00
C ALA A 377 9.59 -8.13 30.34
N LEU A 378 8.44 -7.48 30.54
CA LEU A 378 7.17 -7.93 29.97
C LEU A 378 7.15 -7.81 28.45
N ALA A 379 7.66 -6.70 27.90
CA ALA A 379 7.76 -6.52 26.45
C ALA A 379 8.69 -7.55 25.79
N LYS A 380 9.84 -7.82 26.42
CA LYS A 380 10.77 -8.85 25.94
C LYS A 380 10.12 -10.23 25.95
N LYS A 381 9.37 -10.55 27.00
CA LYS A 381 8.61 -11.81 27.11
C LYS A 381 7.57 -11.92 25.99
N MET A 382 6.73 -10.91 25.79
CA MET A 382 5.71 -10.88 24.74
C MET A 382 6.32 -11.01 23.33
N ALA A 383 7.43 -10.30 23.06
CA ALA A 383 8.16 -10.41 21.80
C ALA A 383 8.70 -11.83 21.60
N SER A 384 9.32 -12.42 22.62
CA SER A 384 9.82 -13.79 22.55
C SER A 384 8.70 -14.80 22.29
N GLU A 385 7.56 -14.69 22.96
CA GLU A 385 6.40 -15.57 22.78
C GLU A 385 5.83 -15.49 21.36
N LYS A 386 5.71 -14.27 20.82
CA LYS A 386 5.22 -14.06 19.45
C LYS A 386 6.25 -14.49 18.40
N MET A 387 7.53 -14.19 18.58
CA MET A 387 8.61 -14.72 17.72
C MET A 387 8.69 -16.24 17.76
N ALA A 388 8.29 -16.83 18.90
CA ALA A 388 8.10 -18.25 19.07
C ALA A 388 6.82 -18.79 18.42
N THR A 389 6.12 -18.05 17.54
CA THR A 389 5.16 -18.63 16.57
C THR A 389 5.56 -18.41 15.10
N LEU A 390 6.42 -17.42 14.83
CA LEU A 390 6.70 -16.98 13.47
C LEU A 390 7.94 -17.67 12.85
N ALA A 391 7.98 -17.72 11.53
CA ALA A 391 9.13 -18.04 10.68
C ALA A 391 9.50 -16.82 9.82
N ALA A 392 10.77 -16.69 9.46
CA ALA A 392 11.18 -15.77 8.40
C ALA A 392 10.84 -16.44 7.05
N LEU A 393 10.19 -15.70 6.16
CA LEU A 393 9.64 -16.23 4.91
C LEU A 393 10.47 -15.77 3.72
N HIS A 394 10.75 -16.71 2.82
CA HIS A 394 11.23 -16.44 1.47
C HIS A 394 10.01 -16.33 0.55
N ASN A 395 9.89 -15.22 -0.19
CA ASN A 395 8.80 -14.95 -1.13
C ASN A 395 9.41 -14.60 -2.51
N PRO A 396 9.48 -15.52 -3.48
CA PRO A 396 9.00 -16.90 -3.38
C PRO A 396 9.96 -17.78 -2.57
N ASP A 397 9.52 -18.99 -2.20
CA ASP A 397 10.31 -20.00 -1.52
C ASP A 397 11.58 -20.30 -2.35
N LEU A 398 12.70 -20.61 -1.69
CA LEU A 398 13.92 -21.02 -2.37
C LEU A 398 13.67 -22.23 -3.29
N PHE A 399 12.82 -23.17 -2.86
CA PHE A 399 12.40 -24.31 -3.68
C PHE A 399 11.69 -23.84 -4.95
N ALA A 400 10.92 -22.75 -4.89
CA ALA A 400 10.19 -22.17 -6.00
C ALA A 400 11.00 -21.13 -6.78
N GLY A 401 12.33 -21.12 -6.67
CA GLY A 401 13.22 -20.23 -7.42
C GLY A 401 13.51 -18.89 -6.74
N GLY A 402 13.15 -18.76 -5.46
CA GLY A 402 13.46 -17.58 -4.65
C GLY A 402 14.94 -17.35 -4.40
N LYS A 403 15.29 -16.11 -4.04
CA LYS A 403 16.63 -15.71 -3.59
C LYS A 403 16.70 -15.84 -2.06
N ASP A 404 17.89 -16.03 -1.49
CA ASP A 404 18.08 -16.12 -0.03
C ASP A 404 18.02 -14.75 0.65
N ILE A 405 16.82 -14.17 0.61
CA ILE A 405 16.42 -12.91 1.22
C ILE A 405 15.10 -13.12 1.95
N ILE A 406 14.96 -12.50 3.13
CA ILE A 406 13.70 -12.57 3.88
C ILE A 406 12.76 -11.49 3.37
N GLY A 407 11.62 -11.92 2.83
CA GLY A 407 10.56 -11.04 2.36
C GLY A 407 9.54 -10.69 3.45
N ASP A 408 9.33 -11.59 4.42
CA ASP A 408 8.29 -11.39 5.45
C ASP A 408 8.46 -12.30 6.69
N PHE A 409 7.53 -12.20 7.66
CA PHE A 409 7.35 -13.13 8.78
C PHE A 409 5.91 -13.62 8.87
N GLY A 410 5.73 -14.93 8.96
CA GLY A 410 4.40 -15.55 9.12
C GLY A 410 4.42 -16.77 10.02
N ASP A 411 3.26 -17.36 10.29
CA ASP A 411 3.15 -18.56 11.10
C ASP A 411 3.99 -19.69 10.52
N ARG A 412 4.90 -20.24 11.36
CA ARG A 412 5.85 -21.26 10.90
C ARG A 412 5.19 -22.55 10.44
N ARG A 413 4.00 -22.88 10.98
CA ARG A 413 3.31 -24.14 10.70
C ARG A 413 2.69 -24.06 9.32
N ILE A 414 2.13 -22.91 8.99
CA ILE A 414 1.64 -22.59 7.65
C ILE A 414 2.79 -22.58 6.65
N ASN A 415 3.90 -21.89 6.97
CA ASN A 415 5.06 -21.86 6.08
C ASN A 415 5.60 -23.27 5.78
N SER A 416 5.74 -24.10 6.80
CA SER A 416 6.15 -25.51 6.63
C SER A 416 5.12 -26.30 5.80
N SER A 417 3.83 -26.07 6.01
CA SER A 417 2.75 -26.72 5.25
C SER A 417 2.76 -26.33 3.77
N ILE A 418 3.01 -25.07 3.42
CA ILE A 418 3.12 -24.62 2.03
C ILE A 418 4.42 -25.15 1.42
N GLY A 419 5.53 -25.02 2.15
CA GLY A 419 6.85 -25.50 1.74
C GLY A 419 6.85 -26.98 1.34
N SER A 420 6.24 -27.84 2.17
CA SER A 420 6.18 -29.29 1.93
C SER A 420 5.35 -29.68 0.70
N GLN A 421 4.53 -28.77 0.17
CA GLN A 421 3.63 -29.02 -0.94
C GLN A 421 4.22 -28.67 -2.30
N TRP A 422 5.29 -27.87 -2.36
CA TRP A 422 5.93 -27.46 -3.61
C TRP A 422 6.44 -28.62 -4.49
N PRO A 423 7.07 -29.68 -3.97
CA PRO A 423 7.66 -30.72 -4.82
C PRO A 423 6.67 -31.39 -5.77
N SER A 424 5.42 -31.56 -5.36
CA SER A 424 4.37 -32.17 -6.20
C SER A 424 3.62 -31.17 -7.09
N ARG A 425 3.96 -29.87 -7.02
CA ARG A 425 3.21 -28.78 -7.67
C ARG A 425 4.03 -27.98 -8.67
N ILE A 426 5.35 -27.88 -8.48
CA ILE A 426 6.19 -26.95 -9.24
C ILE A 426 6.46 -27.38 -10.69
N ALA A 427 6.40 -28.69 -10.99
CA ALA A 427 6.85 -29.23 -12.28
C ALA A 427 6.10 -28.66 -13.50
N GLY A 428 4.81 -28.37 -13.35
CA GLY A 428 4.02 -27.74 -14.41
C GLY A 428 4.50 -26.31 -14.73
N LEU A 429 4.87 -25.55 -13.68
CA LEU A 429 5.41 -24.21 -13.82
C LEU A 429 6.82 -24.22 -14.43
N ASP A 430 7.66 -25.19 -14.02
CA ASP A 430 8.98 -25.42 -14.62
C ASP A 430 8.89 -25.67 -16.13
N ALA A 431 7.94 -26.51 -16.57
CA ALA A 431 7.71 -26.80 -17.98
C ALA A 431 7.19 -25.56 -18.75
N ALA A 432 6.25 -24.82 -18.17
CA ALA A 432 5.69 -23.61 -18.78
C ALA A 432 6.76 -22.52 -18.94
N ALA A 433 7.61 -22.32 -17.93
CA ALA A 433 8.72 -21.37 -17.96
C ALA A 433 9.78 -21.78 -19.01
N SER A 434 10.10 -23.07 -19.09
CA SER A 434 11.06 -23.60 -20.07
C SER A 434 10.56 -23.47 -21.52
N GLY A 435 9.24 -23.42 -21.74
CA GLY A 435 8.62 -23.22 -23.05
C GLY A 435 8.78 -21.81 -23.62
N VAL A 436 9.20 -20.83 -22.82
CA VAL A 436 9.48 -19.47 -23.29
C VAL A 436 10.82 -19.45 -24.04
N PRO A 437 10.90 -18.87 -25.26
CA PRO A 437 12.14 -18.79 -26.02
C PRO A 437 13.26 -18.07 -25.25
N ASP A 438 14.49 -18.59 -25.34
CA ASP A 438 15.64 -18.10 -24.56
C ASP A 438 15.84 -16.58 -24.63
N PHE A 439 15.68 -15.98 -25.81
CA PHE A 439 15.86 -14.55 -26.04
C PHE A 439 14.77 -13.66 -25.39
N ASP A 440 13.63 -14.24 -25.02
CA ASP A 440 12.51 -13.54 -24.36
C ASP A 440 12.52 -13.71 -22.84
N ARG A 441 13.29 -14.66 -22.29
CA ARG A 441 13.20 -15.05 -20.87
C ARG A 441 13.60 -13.96 -19.87
N ASN A 442 14.49 -13.05 -20.27
CA ASN A 442 14.97 -11.97 -19.41
C ASN A 442 13.99 -10.79 -19.30
N THR A 443 13.03 -10.69 -20.22
CA THR A 443 12.01 -9.61 -20.26
C THR A 443 10.61 -10.14 -19.98
N THR A 444 10.39 -11.45 -20.12
CA THR A 444 9.14 -12.12 -19.78
C THR A 444 9.09 -12.42 -18.28
N LYS A 445 8.01 -12.00 -17.62
CA LYS A 445 7.73 -12.35 -16.23
C LYS A 445 7.08 -13.73 -16.10
N ILE A 446 7.31 -14.38 -14.97
CA ILE A 446 6.51 -15.54 -14.58
C ILE A 446 5.05 -15.10 -14.42
N ASN A 447 4.14 -15.97 -14.85
CA ASN A 447 2.70 -15.78 -14.70
C ASN A 447 2.09 -17.01 -14.03
N ALA A 448 2.30 -17.14 -12.72
CA ALA A 448 1.78 -18.23 -11.91
C ALA A 448 0.51 -17.79 -11.15
N LYS A 449 -0.46 -18.69 -11.09
CA LYS A 449 -1.63 -18.57 -10.21
C LYS A 449 -1.56 -19.67 -9.15
N LEU A 450 -1.55 -19.25 -7.88
CA LEU A 450 -1.63 -20.13 -6.73
C LEU A 450 -3.02 -19.98 -6.09
N GLU A 451 -3.58 -21.08 -5.62
CA GLU A 451 -4.88 -21.09 -4.95
C GLU A 451 -4.93 -22.15 -3.86
N LYS A 452 -5.78 -21.92 -2.88
CA LYS A 452 -6.07 -22.88 -1.81
C LYS A 452 -7.12 -23.88 -2.29
N CYS A 453 -6.95 -25.16 -1.95
CA CYS A 453 -8.02 -26.16 -1.98
C CYS A 453 -8.95 -25.91 -0.76
#